data_AF-A0A831KX42-F1
#
_entry.id   AF-A0A831KX42-F1
#
_cell.length_a   1.000
_cell.length_b   1.000
_cell.length_c   1.000
_cell.angle_alpha   90.00
_cell.angle_beta   90.00
_cell.angle_gamma   90.00
#
_symmetry.space_group_name_H-M   'P 1'
#
loop_
_entity.id
_entity.type
_entity.pdbx_description
1 polymer ?
#
loop_
_entity_poly.entity_id
_entity_poly.type
_entity_poly.pdbx_seq_one_letter_code
_entity_poly.pdbx_strand_id
1 'polypeptide(L)' 'IEGGLVLSGRGGDFQLTVGQDLSVGYKSDQREMVHLFITESFTFQVLDPAAAVALKT' A
#
# COMPACT_ATOMS: atom_id res chain seq x y z
N ILE A 1 -8.80 -2.19 11.81
CA ILE A 1 -8.66 -1.53 13.12
C ILE A 1 -10.03 -1.57 13.76
N GLU A 2 -10.18 -2.19 14.92
CA GLU A 2 -11.38 -1.93 15.73
C GLU A 2 -11.16 -0.60 16.45
N GLY A 3 -11.83 0.45 15.99
CA GLY A 3 -11.63 1.83 16.45
C GLY A 3 -11.07 2.76 15.37
N GLY A 4 -10.26 3.73 15.78
CA GLY A 4 -9.78 4.82 14.91
C GLY A 4 -8.27 5.05 14.99
N LEU A 5 -7.77 5.90 14.11
CA LEU A 5 -6.36 6.34 14.11
C LEU A 5 -6.33 7.85 13.90
N VAL A 6 -5.73 8.58 14.85
CA VAL A 6 -5.41 10.00 14.68
C VAL A 6 -4.01 10.09 14.10
N LEU A 7 -3.87 10.81 12.99
CA LEU A 7 -2.62 10.97 12.26
C LEU A 7 -2.25 12.44 12.15
N SER A 8 -0.95 12.73 12.27
CA SER A 8 -0.38 14.02 11.89
C SER A 8 -0.26 14.13 10.37
N GLY A 9 -0.75 15.23 9.79
CA GLY A 9 -0.67 15.52 8.36
C GLY A 9 0.57 16.31 7.93
N ARG A 10 1.54 16.53 8.84
CA ARG A 10 2.71 17.40 8.58
C ARG A 10 3.69 16.86 7.54
N GLY A 11 3.56 15.58 7.16
CA GLY A 11 4.43 14.91 6.20
C GLY A 11 5.75 14.41 6.82
N GLY A 12 6.34 13.40 6.18
CA GLY A 12 7.65 12.84 6.58
C GLY A 12 7.61 11.76 7.68
N ASP A 13 6.45 11.47 8.28
CA ASP A 13 6.35 10.53 9.41
C ASP A 13 6.04 9.09 8.98
N PHE A 14 5.41 8.95 7.82
CA PHE A 14 5.03 7.67 7.22
C PHE A 14 5.48 7.68 5.77
N GLN A 15 6.16 6.60 5.35
CA GLN A 15 6.69 6.50 4.00
C GLN A 15 6.24 5.21 3.35
N LEU A 16 5.57 5.34 2.21
CA LEU A 16 5.37 4.27 1.25
C LEU A 16 6.37 4.45 0.12
N THR A 17 7.37 3.57 0.06
CA THR A 17 8.31 3.54 -1.06
C THR A 17 7.77 2.58 -2.11
N VAL A 18 7.45 3.11 -3.29
CA VAL A 18 7.00 2.32 -4.45
C VAL A 18 8.19 2.10 -5.38
N GLY A 19 8.58 0.84 -5.58
CA GLY A 19 9.58 0.46 -6.57
C GLY A 19 8.96 0.34 -7.96
N GLN A 20 7.88 -0.44 -8.06
CA GLN A 20 7.05 -0.59 -9.26
C GLN A 20 5.62 -0.33 -8.85
N ASP A 21 5.01 0.71 -9.44
CA ASP A 21 3.63 1.11 -9.17
C ASP A 21 2.63 0.07 -9.68
N LEU A 22 1.42 0.05 -9.12
CA LEU A 22 0.39 -0.93 -9.44
C LEU A 22 0.19 -1.06 -10.95
N SER A 23 0.47 -2.25 -11.48
CA SER A 23 0.49 -2.51 -12.92
C SER A 23 -0.20 -3.81 -13.27
N VAL A 24 -0.71 -3.88 -14.50
CA VAL A 24 -1.32 -5.07 -15.09
C VAL A 24 -0.37 -5.67 -16.13
N GLY A 25 0.04 -6.92 -15.92
CA GLY A 25 0.90 -7.68 -16.82
C GLY A 25 0.17 -8.79 -17.57
N TYR A 26 0.69 -9.18 -18.73
CA TYR A 26 0.20 -10.32 -19.50
C TYR A 26 0.88 -11.61 -19.05
N LYS A 27 0.10 -12.68 -18.81
CA LYS A 27 0.61 -14.00 -18.44
C LYS A 27 0.53 -14.99 -19.60
N SER A 28 -0.65 -15.19 -20.18
CA SER A 28 -0.88 -16.17 -21.25
C SER A 28 -2.27 -16.00 -21.87
N ASP A 29 -2.48 -16.52 -23.06
CA ASP A 29 -3.79 -16.68 -23.68
C ASP A 29 -4.27 -18.14 -23.57
N GLN A 30 -5.58 -18.32 -23.44
CA GLN A 30 -6.26 -19.61 -23.51
C GLN A 30 -7.50 -19.44 -24.37
N ARG A 31 -7.47 -19.87 -25.64
CA ARG A 31 -8.58 -19.92 -26.62
C ARG A 31 -9.53 -18.71 -26.63
N GLU A 32 -10.34 -18.54 -25.59
CA GLU A 32 -11.39 -17.51 -25.43
C GLU A 32 -11.06 -16.44 -24.36
N MET A 33 -9.99 -16.61 -23.57
CA MET A 33 -9.64 -15.72 -22.47
C MET A 33 -8.14 -15.39 -22.42
N VAL A 34 -7.83 -14.19 -21.94
CA VAL A 34 -6.46 -13.75 -21.64
C VAL A 34 -6.27 -13.75 -20.12
N HIS A 35 -5.18 -14.36 -19.68
CA HIS A 35 -4.72 -14.33 -18.30
C HIS A 35 -3.80 -13.12 -18.10
N LEU A 36 -4.26 -12.18 -17.29
CA LEU A 36 -3.48 -11.06 -16.83
C LEU A 36 -3.08 -11.28 -15.36
N PHE A 37 -2.09 -10.54 -14.88
CA PHE A 37 -1.73 -10.49 -13.47
C PHE A 37 -1.56 -9.06 -13.00
N ILE A 38 -1.71 -8.86 -11.70
CA ILE A 38 -1.39 -7.59 -11.04
C ILE A 38 -0.02 -7.73 -10.40
N THR A 39 0.81 -6.72 -10.56
CA THR A 39 2.11 -6.64 -9.89
C THR A 39 2.31 -5.25 -9.31
N GLU A 40 2.93 -5.20 -8.15
CA GLU A 40 3.36 -3.99 -7.45
C GLU A 40 4.56 -4.39 -6.60
N SER A 41 5.54 -3.49 -6.45
CA SER A 41 6.59 -3.66 -5.44
C SER A 41 6.66 -2.41 -4.58
N PHE A 42 6.48 -2.60 -3.28
CA PHE A 42 6.51 -1.52 -2.32
C PHE A 42 7.07 -1.98 -0.98
N THR A 43 7.45 -1.00 -0.15
CA THR A 43 7.66 -1.19 1.28
C THR A 43 7.07 -0.01 2.04
N PHE A 44 6.64 -0.26 3.28
CA PHE A 44 6.06 0.77 4.16
C PHE A 44 6.88 0.90 5.44
N GLN A 45 7.13 2.14 5.86
CA GLN A 45 7.93 2.46 7.04
C GLN A 45 7.25 3.55 7.87
N VAL A 46 7.29 3.36 9.20
CA VAL A 46 6.94 4.39 10.18
C VAL A 46 8.24 5.04 10.65
N LEU A 47 8.47 6.29 10.27
CA LEU A 47 9.68 7.04 10.59
C LEU A 47 9.56 7.74 11.94
N ASP A 48 8.39 8.30 12.24
CA ASP A 48 8.05 8.87 13.55
C ASP A 48 6.73 8.28 14.09
N PRO A 49 6.79 7.29 15.00
CA PRO A 49 5.60 6.70 15.59
C PRO A 49 4.73 7.67 16.40
N ALA A 50 5.30 8.78 16.91
CA ALA A 50 4.54 9.75 17.70
C ALA A 50 3.51 10.52 16.86
N ALA A 51 3.63 10.48 15.53
CA ALA A 51 2.68 11.06 14.60
C ALA A 51 1.38 10.25 14.44
N ALA A 52 1.24 9.10 15.09
CA ALA A 52 0.05 8.25 15.06
C ALA A 52 -0.42 7.85 16.47
N VAL A 53 -1.71 7.99 16.74
CA VAL A 53 -2.34 7.48 17.98
C VAL A 53 -3.54 6.62 17.64
N ALA A 54 -3.50 5.35 18.04
CA ALA A 54 -4.61 4.42 17.89
C ALA A 54 -5.69 4.69 18.95
N LEU A 55 -6.93 4.88 18.50
CA LEU A 55 -8.10 5.01 19.35
C LEU A 55 -8.74 3.62 19.52
N LYS A 56 -8.72 3.11 20.75
CA LYS A 56 -9.40 1.86 21.10
C LYS A 56 -10.88 2.16 21.36
N THR A 57 -11.74 1.24 20.91
CA THR A 57 -13.18 1.27 21.23
C THR A 57 -13.42 0.50 22.51
#